data_AF-C3Z144-F1
#
_entry.id   AF-C3Z144-F1
#
_cell.length_a   1.000
_cell.length_b   1.000
_cell.length_c   1.000
_cell.angle_alpha   90.00
_cell.angle_beta   90.00
_cell.angle_gamma   90.00
#
_symmetry.space_group_name_H-M   'P 1'
#
loop_
_entity.id
_entity.type
_entity.pdbx_description
1 polymer ?
#
loop_
_entity_poly.entity_id
_entity_poly.type
_entity_poly.pdbx_seq_one_letter_code
_entity_poly.pdbx_strand_id
1 'polypeptide(L)'
;MMKSTKTPTPILPNFEDCEWTPSVAHLFRRHFFLQTPMYFLRWLYAVFYSLYLLFVLKAPTDADMAWAVENTSLCMLIRPASNGRSDEYEITVDDCKLRATGGFQLNNMSMRYKKGEDGVKILHFTRNGEEISDMSQIFSFWFFYGTLSSHAKCHLFSNSLVRHIVDRDLKTLQESTYTSIPLHYGLLHSPISPLQSDGNVSSFLAVGVVGTRESVMKESKNMSAWEGHQSGRRWDLLGQESLLYKLFRSRRALQGVMKRHGVDQKLLEPLFNHIVVHSMDHHGAYKSSHLRFSLHPWDTGCTTYQAFNTNMFRVMLVRPNLNPPAPNTLRSINKPFYQDLYRELKNIDPDVAEMATASVMY
;
A
#
# COMPACT_ATOMS: atom_id res chain seq x y z
N MET A 1 -34.55 -23.83 -23.32
CA MET A 1 -33.09 -23.99 -23.08
C MET A 1 -32.66 -23.03 -21.99
N MET A 2 -32.39 -23.51 -20.78
CA MET A 2 -31.76 -22.70 -19.73
C MET A 2 -30.35 -22.34 -20.21
N LYS A 3 -30.08 -21.03 -20.34
CA LYS A 3 -28.71 -20.55 -20.59
C LYS A 3 -27.83 -21.05 -19.47
N SER A 4 -26.79 -21.82 -19.83
CA SER A 4 -25.69 -22.16 -18.94
C SER A 4 -25.19 -20.87 -18.28
N THR A 5 -25.48 -20.72 -17.00
CA THR A 5 -24.91 -19.68 -16.16
C THR A 5 -23.44 -20.04 -16.00
N LYS A 6 -22.60 -19.53 -16.93
CA LYS A 6 -21.14 -19.61 -16.80
C LYS A 6 -20.80 -19.25 -15.35
N THR A 7 -20.29 -20.24 -14.62
CA THR A 7 -19.82 -20.06 -13.25
C THR A 7 -18.88 -18.86 -13.28
N PRO A 8 -19.11 -17.79 -12.50
CA PRO A 8 -18.25 -16.63 -12.54
C PRO A 8 -16.83 -17.05 -12.20
N THR A 9 -15.91 -16.88 -13.16
CA THR A 9 -14.48 -17.10 -12.98
C THR A 9 -14.02 -16.24 -11.81
N PRO A 10 -13.25 -16.81 -10.85
CA PRO A 10 -12.70 -16.03 -9.75
C PRO A 10 -11.85 -14.88 -10.31
N ILE A 11 -11.92 -13.72 -9.64
CA ILE A 11 -11.01 -12.60 -9.92
C ILE A 11 -9.62 -13.03 -9.45
N LEU A 12 -8.75 -13.31 -10.42
CA LEU A 12 -7.38 -13.68 -10.12
C LEU A 12 -6.55 -12.41 -9.91
N PRO A 13 -5.65 -12.39 -8.90
CA PRO A 13 -4.72 -11.29 -8.71
C PRO A 13 -3.84 -11.14 -9.96
N ASN A 14 -3.90 -9.96 -10.59
CA ASN A 14 -3.10 -9.65 -11.77
C ASN A 14 -2.78 -8.15 -11.82
N PHE A 15 -1.55 -7.81 -11.43
CA PHE A 15 -1.05 -6.44 -11.49
C PHE A 15 -0.96 -5.91 -12.93
N GLU A 16 -0.71 -6.78 -13.89
CA GLU A 16 -0.49 -6.42 -15.30
C GLU A 16 -1.79 -6.12 -16.04
N ASP A 17 -2.95 -6.36 -15.43
CA ASP A 17 -4.25 -6.18 -16.07
C ASP A 17 -4.68 -4.71 -16.22
N CYS A 18 -3.71 -3.80 -16.39
CA CYS A 18 -3.91 -2.36 -16.52
C CYS A 18 -3.86 -1.85 -17.98
N GLU A 19 -3.68 -2.75 -18.94
CA GLU A 19 -3.62 -2.41 -20.37
C GLU A 19 -4.86 -1.66 -20.86
N TRP A 20 -4.65 -0.73 -21.80
CA TRP A 20 -5.75 0.00 -22.40
C TRP A 20 -6.63 -0.91 -23.25
N THR A 21 -7.95 -0.85 -23.05
CA THR A 21 -8.94 -1.50 -23.92
C THR A 21 -10.10 -0.54 -24.19
N PRO A 22 -10.90 -0.77 -25.26
CA PRO A 22 -12.08 0.05 -25.54
C PRO A 22 -13.06 0.14 -24.36
N SER A 23 -13.24 -0.93 -23.58
CA SER A 23 -14.16 -0.95 -22.42
C SER A 23 -13.72 0.00 -21.30
N VAL A 24 -12.42 0.19 -21.09
CA VAL A 24 -11.87 1.06 -20.02
C VAL A 24 -11.37 2.41 -20.52
N ALA A 25 -11.49 2.71 -21.82
CA ALA A 25 -10.98 3.95 -22.42
C ALA A 25 -11.53 5.22 -21.76
N HIS A 26 -12.78 5.17 -21.27
CA HIS A 26 -13.40 6.27 -20.55
C HIS A 26 -12.70 6.58 -19.21
N LEU A 27 -12.13 5.57 -18.54
CA LEU A 27 -11.37 5.74 -17.29
C LEU A 27 -10.05 6.48 -17.55
N PHE A 28 -9.34 6.15 -18.63
CA PHE A 28 -8.12 6.85 -19.03
C PHE A 28 -8.37 8.32 -19.33
N ARG A 29 -9.43 8.63 -20.11
CA ARG A 29 -9.82 10.02 -20.39
C ARG A 29 -10.13 10.77 -19.10
N ARG A 30 -10.92 10.17 -18.21
CA ARG A 30 -11.28 10.75 -16.91
C ARG A 30 -10.04 11.04 -16.07
N HIS A 31 -9.12 10.08 -15.94
CA HIS A 31 -7.86 10.24 -15.21
C HIS A 31 -7.01 11.37 -15.80
N PHE A 32 -6.85 11.41 -17.13
CA PHE A 32 -6.06 12.44 -17.80
C PHE A 32 -6.60 13.86 -17.51
N PHE A 33 -7.91 14.07 -17.63
CA PHE A 33 -8.49 15.40 -17.44
C PHE A 33 -8.57 15.82 -15.97
N LEU A 34 -8.87 14.89 -15.06
CA LEU A 34 -9.13 15.22 -13.66
C LEU A 34 -7.90 15.08 -12.79
N GLN A 35 -7.05 14.07 -13.02
CA GLN A 35 -5.96 13.73 -12.10
C GLN A 35 -4.60 14.29 -12.55
N THR A 36 -4.30 14.31 -13.86
CA THR A 36 -3.01 14.81 -14.34
C THR A 36 -2.70 16.26 -13.92
N PRO A 37 -3.64 17.23 -13.99
CA PRO A 37 -3.37 18.58 -13.50
C PRO A 37 -3.05 18.61 -12.00
N MET A 38 -3.70 17.75 -11.22
CA MET A 38 -3.45 17.64 -9.78
C MET A 38 -2.06 17.09 -9.49
N TYR A 39 -1.55 16.13 -10.28
CA TYR A 39 -0.17 15.66 -10.14
C TYR A 39 0.86 16.76 -10.43
N PHE A 40 0.61 17.65 -11.38
CA PHE A 40 1.50 18.79 -11.64
C PHE A 40 1.52 19.79 -10.47
N LEU A 41 0.34 20.20 -9.98
CA LEU A 41 0.24 21.08 -8.82
C LEU A 41 0.88 20.45 -7.57
N ARG A 42 0.66 19.16 -7.38
CA ARG A 42 1.25 18.39 -6.28
C ARG A 42 2.76 18.27 -6.42
N TRP A 43 3.30 18.18 -7.63
CA TRP A 43 4.76 18.21 -7.82
C TRP A 43 5.37 19.53 -7.36
N LEU A 44 4.77 20.67 -7.72
CA LEU A 44 5.21 21.97 -7.21
C LEU A 44 5.16 22.02 -5.68
N TYR A 45 4.04 21.59 -5.10
CA TYR A 45 3.91 21.48 -3.65
C TYR A 45 4.97 20.56 -3.04
N ALA A 46 5.25 19.41 -3.65
CA ALA A 46 6.22 18.44 -3.19
C ALA A 46 7.63 19.04 -3.15
N VAL A 47 8.02 19.82 -4.16
CA VAL A 47 9.33 20.50 -4.16
C VAL A 47 9.46 21.42 -2.95
N PHE A 48 8.53 22.37 -2.78
CA PHE A 48 8.61 23.34 -1.69
C PHE A 48 8.47 22.69 -0.30
N TYR A 49 7.54 21.75 -0.16
CA TYR A 49 7.32 21.06 1.10
C TYR A 49 8.49 20.14 1.45
N SER A 50 9.11 19.48 0.48
CA SER A 50 10.30 18.65 0.71
C SER A 50 11.49 19.48 1.14
N LEU A 51 11.67 20.69 0.57
CA LEU A 51 12.69 21.65 1.02
C LEU A 51 12.43 22.08 2.47
N TYR A 52 11.19 22.40 2.83
CA TYR A 52 10.82 22.70 4.22
C TYR A 52 11.10 21.53 5.16
N LEU A 53 10.73 20.31 4.76
CA LEU A 53 10.92 19.13 5.60
C LEU A 53 12.39 18.90 5.96
N LEU A 54 13.35 19.24 5.10
CA LEU A 54 14.78 19.09 5.39
C LEU A 54 15.22 19.75 6.71
N PHE A 55 14.51 20.77 7.19
CA PHE A 55 14.79 21.46 8.45
C PHE A 55 14.19 20.80 9.69
N VAL A 56 13.22 19.89 9.52
CA VAL A 56 12.48 19.25 10.62
C VAL A 56 12.57 17.73 10.62
N LEU A 57 13.28 17.15 9.65
CA LEU A 57 13.52 15.72 9.57
C LEU A 57 14.37 15.22 10.77
N LYS A 58 13.95 14.12 11.37
CA LYS A 58 14.68 13.41 12.44
C LYS A 58 15.17 12.04 11.98
N ALA A 59 16.18 11.48 12.64
CA ALA A 59 16.56 10.09 12.43
C ALA A 59 15.45 9.13 12.93
N PRO A 60 15.25 7.97 12.28
CA PRO A 60 14.30 6.95 12.78
C PRO A 60 14.74 6.35 14.10
N THR A 61 13.77 5.96 14.92
CA THR A 61 13.96 5.25 16.20
C THR A 61 13.27 3.88 16.19
N ASP A 62 13.56 3.04 17.17
CA ASP A 62 12.86 1.75 17.37
C ASP A 62 11.34 1.91 17.43
N ALA A 63 10.86 2.97 18.09
CA ALA A 63 9.44 3.29 18.18
C ALA A 63 8.86 3.67 16.81
N ASP A 64 9.59 4.47 16.02
CA ASP A 64 9.16 4.84 14.67
C ASP A 64 9.09 3.61 13.75
N MET A 65 10.05 2.68 13.88
CA MET A 65 10.09 1.42 13.13
C MET A 65 8.89 0.53 13.48
N ALA A 66 8.69 0.20 14.75
CA ALA A 66 7.56 -0.61 15.17
C ALA A 66 6.23 0.03 14.82
N TRP A 67 6.10 1.35 14.97
CA TRP A 67 4.91 2.08 14.58
C TRP A 67 4.64 1.94 13.07
N ALA A 68 5.66 2.08 12.23
CA ALA A 68 5.52 1.96 10.77
C ALA A 68 5.07 0.56 10.36
N VAL A 69 5.58 -0.50 10.98
CA VAL A 69 5.10 -1.87 10.71
C VAL A 69 3.66 -2.04 11.19
N GLU A 70 3.37 -1.66 12.43
CA GLU A 70 2.05 -1.91 13.05
C GLU A 70 0.92 -1.10 12.43
N ASN A 71 1.24 0.01 11.74
CA ASN A 71 0.26 0.93 11.16
C ASN A 71 0.28 0.95 9.62
N THR A 72 0.87 -0.05 8.97
CA THR A 72 0.80 -0.27 7.52
C THR A 72 0.36 -1.70 7.22
N SER A 73 0.26 -2.08 5.94
CA SER A 73 0.01 -3.46 5.51
C SER A 73 1.04 -4.46 6.06
N LEU A 74 2.23 -4.00 6.47
CA LEU A 74 3.25 -4.81 7.13
C LEU A 74 2.76 -5.42 8.45
N CYS A 75 1.72 -4.85 9.09
CA CYS A 75 1.14 -5.44 10.29
C CYS A 75 0.62 -6.87 10.03
N MET A 76 0.31 -7.19 8.78
CA MET A 76 -0.09 -8.53 8.34
C MET A 76 1.07 -9.54 8.33
N LEU A 77 2.27 -9.16 8.74
CA LEU A 77 3.42 -10.06 8.82
C LEU A 77 3.82 -10.36 10.26
N ILE A 78 3.28 -9.61 11.22
CA ILE A 78 3.65 -9.70 12.63
C ILE A 78 3.15 -11.02 13.22
N ARG A 79 4.01 -11.66 14.03
CA ARG A 79 3.76 -12.90 14.75
C ARG A 79 4.29 -12.77 16.18
N PRO A 80 3.73 -13.49 17.17
CA PRO A 80 4.43 -13.67 18.45
C PRO A 80 5.80 -14.28 18.20
N ALA A 81 6.80 -13.85 18.98
CA ALA A 81 8.13 -14.45 18.90
C ALA A 81 8.09 -15.94 19.27
N SER A 82 8.87 -16.74 18.55
CA SER A 82 8.97 -18.20 18.73
C SER A 82 9.52 -18.65 20.09
N ASN A 83 10.06 -17.73 20.89
CA ASN A 83 10.59 -17.99 22.24
C ASN A 83 9.52 -18.10 23.33
N GLY A 84 8.23 -17.95 23.00
CA GLY A 84 7.11 -18.05 23.95
C GLY A 84 6.89 -16.81 24.82
N ARG A 85 7.60 -15.71 24.57
CA ARG A 85 7.39 -14.44 25.27
C ARG A 85 6.22 -13.67 24.69
N SER A 86 5.31 -13.21 25.55
CA SER A 86 4.13 -12.43 25.15
C SER A 86 4.44 -10.97 24.82
N ASP A 87 5.60 -10.46 25.26
CA ASP A 87 6.07 -9.09 25.03
C ASP A 87 6.94 -8.95 23.78
N GLU A 88 7.17 -10.03 23.04
CA GLU A 88 8.06 -10.06 21.87
C GLU A 88 7.35 -10.53 20.60
N TYR A 89 7.71 -9.89 19.51
CA TYR A 89 7.14 -10.09 18.19
C TYR A 89 8.23 -10.31 17.17
N GLU A 90 7.93 -11.13 16.16
CA GLU A 90 8.82 -11.41 15.05
C GLU A 90 8.12 -11.17 13.71
N ILE A 91 8.91 -10.78 12.74
CA ILE A 91 8.54 -10.66 11.34
C ILE A 91 9.62 -11.34 10.55
N THR A 92 9.24 -12.28 9.69
CA THR A 92 10.16 -12.98 8.80
C THR A 92 9.59 -12.96 7.40
N VAL A 93 10.42 -12.53 6.46
CA VAL A 93 10.13 -12.59 5.03
C VAL A 93 11.21 -13.45 4.40
N ASP A 94 10.77 -14.56 3.83
CA ASP A 94 11.60 -15.50 3.10
C ASP A 94 11.25 -15.45 1.61
N ASP A 95 12.17 -15.91 0.77
CA ASP A 95 11.98 -16.02 -0.68
C ASP A 95 11.55 -14.71 -1.38
N CYS A 96 12.00 -13.57 -0.86
CA CYS A 96 11.71 -12.26 -1.45
C CYS A 96 12.33 -12.14 -2.85
N LYS A 97 11.58 -11.55 -3.78
CA LYS A 97 11.97 -11.42 -5.19
C LYS A 97 12.42 -10.01 -5.55
N LEU A 98 12.41 -9.07 -4.60
CA LEU A 98 12.73 -7.66 -4.84
C LEU A 98 14.21 -7.47 -5.17
N ARG A 99 14.45 -6.60 -6.15
CA ARG A 99 15.80 -6.15 -6.54
C ARG A 99 15.83 -4.63 -6.55
N ALA A 100 16.92 -4.08 -6.03
CA ALA A 100 17.23 -2.66 -6.11
C ALA A 100 18.27 -2.38 -7.22
N THR A 101 18.35 -1.12 -7.63
CA THR A 101 19.38 -0.57 -8.53
C THR A 101 20.77 -0.99 -8.08
N GLY A 102 21.71 -1.22 -9.00
CA GLY A 102 23.09 -1.61 -8.63
C GLY A 102 23.26 -3.11 -8.39
N GLY A 103 22.26 -3.93 -8.70
CA GLY A 103 22.35 -5.39 -8.64
C GLY A 103 22.08 -5.98 -7.25
N PHE A 104 21.61 -5.16 -6.30
CA PHE A 104 21.26 -5.63 -4.96
C PHE A 104 19.95 -6.40 -4.98
N GLN A 105 19.90 -7.49 -4.22
CA GLN A 105 18.74 -8.36 -4.10
C GLN A 105 18.38 -8.58 -2.64
N LEU A 106 17.09 -8.45 -2.32
CA LEU A 106 16.54 -8.83 -1.03
C LEU A 106 15.97 -10.24 -1.15
N ASN A 107 16.62 -11.21 -0.54
CA ASN A 107 16.21 -12.62 -0.53
C ASN A 107 15.42 -12.96 0.73
N ASN A 108 15.91 -12.47 1.88
CA ASN A 108 15.22 -12.63 3.16
C ASN A 108 15.48 -11.42 4.05
N MET A 109 14.56 -11.19 4.98
CA MET A 109 14.76 -10.29 6.09
C MET A 109 13.98 -10.76 7.30
N SER A 110 14.51 -10.49 8.48
CA SER A 110 13.79 -10.72 9.73
C SER A 110 13.98 -9.57 10.69
N MET A 111 12.96 -9.32 11.50
CA MET A 111 13.02 -8.38 12.61
C MET A 111 12.37 -9.00 13.82
N ARG A 112 13.04 -8.87 14.96
CA ARG A 112 12.46 -9.19 16.27
C ARG A 112 12.46 -7.94 17.12
N TYR A 113 11.33 -7.66 17.74
CA TYR A 113 11.17 -6.47 18.57
C TYR A 113 10.35 -6.78 19.82
N LYS A 114 10.61 -6.02 20.87
CA LYS A 114 9.94 -6.13 22.17
C LYS A 114 9.10 -4.88 22.42
N LYS A 115 7.93 -5.05 23.05
CA LYS A 115 7.09 -3.97 23.56
C LYS A 115 6.86 -4.16 25.06
N GLY A 116 7.11 -3.14 25.87
CA GLY A 116 6.88 -3.18 27.31
C GLY A 116 6.69 -1.78 27.89
N GLU A 117 6.72 -1.68 29.22
CA GLU A 117 6.60 -0.41 29.94
C GLU A 117 7.71 0.58 29.56
N ASP A 118 8.91 0.09 29.29
CA ASP A 118 10.07 0.88 28.83
C ASP A 118 9.97 1.32 27.36
N GLY A 119 8.85 1.03 26.69
CA GLY A 119 8.62 1.35 25.28
C GLY A 119 8.94 0.19 24.34
N VAL A 120 9.38 0.55 23.13
CA VAL A 120 9.65 -0.41 22.05
C VAL A 120 11.15 -0.51 21.80
N LYS A 121 11.63 -1.74 21.62
CA LYS A 121 13.03 -2.02 21.29
C LYS A 121 13.16 -3.01 20.15
N ILE A 122 13.93 -2.65 19.12
CA ILE A 122 14.35 -3.60 18.08
C ILE A 122 15.49 -4.44 18.67
N LEU A 123 15.28 -5.74 18.75
CA LEU A 123 16.24 -6.68 19.35
C LEU A 123 17.25 -7.16 18.31
N HIS A 124 16.73 -7.57 17.15
CA HIS A 124 17.52 -8.09 16.03
C HIS A 124 16.88 -7.66 14.72
N PHE A 125 17.73 -7.34 13.75
CA PHE A 125 17.32 -7.20 12.36
C PHE A 125 18.35 -7.86 11.47
N THR A 126 17.89 -8.78 10.61
CA THR A 126 18.74 -9.41 9.61
C THR A 126 18.24 -9.10 8.21
N ARG A 127 19.20 -8.97 7.29
CA ARG A 127 19.00 -8.88 5.85
C ARG A 127 19.87 -9.91 5.18
N ASN A 128 19.28 -10.81 4.40
CA ASN A 128 20.01 -11.88 3.73
C ASN A 128 20.91 -12.69 4.69
N GLY A 129 20.50 -12.83 5.95
CA GLY A 129 21.27 -13.46 7.02
C GLY A 129 22.34 -12.59 7.69
N GLU A 130 22.56 -11.35 7.24
CA GLU A 130 23.50 -10.41 7.86
C GLU A 130 22.78 -9.54 8.89
N GLU A 131 23.33 -9.41 10.10
CA GLU A 131 22.82 -8.52 11.14
C GLU A 131 23.08 -7.06 10.75
N ILE A 132 22.05 -6.21 10.82
CA ILE A 132 22.15 -4.77 10.58
C ILE A 132 21.76 -4.04 11.86
N SER A 133 22.59 -3.10 12.30
CA SER A 133 22.35 -2.30 13.50
C SER A 133 22.01 -0.83 13.21
N ASP A 134 22.20 -0.35 11.98
CA ASP A 134 21.91 1.04 11.63
C ASP A 134 20.39 1.23 11.44
N MET A 135 19.77 2.03 12.31
CA MET A 135 18.32 2.20 12.32
C MET A 135 17.78 2.90 11.06
N SER A 136 18.53 3.82 10.46
CA SER A 136 18.16 4.44 9.18
C SER A 136 18.11 3.42 8.06
N GLN A 137 19.08 2.50 8.04
CA GLN A 137 19.15 1.40 7.09
C GLN A 137 18.03 0.37 7.33
N ILE A 138 17.79 -0.04 8.57
CA ILE A 138 16.68 -0.93 8.96
C ILE A 138 15.34 -0.34 8.47
N PHE A 139 15.09 0.94 8.78
CA PHE A 139 13.87 1.63 8.35
C PHE A 139 13.77 1.68 6.83
N SER A 140 14.87 1.96 6.13
CA SER A 140 14.89 1.97 4.67
C SER A 140 14.54 0.60 4.07
N PHE A 141 15.04 -0.51 4.62
CA PHE A 141 14.67 -1.87 4.17
C PHE A 141 13.18 -2.13 4.32
N TRP A 142 12.61 -1.79 5.46
CA TRP A 142 11.18 -1.98 5.68
C TRP A 142 10.32 -1.05 4.83
N PHE A 143 10.76 0.18 4.58
CA PHE A 143 10.07 1.10 3.68
C PHE A 143 10.11 0.58 2.24
N PHE A 144 11.27 0.08 1.79
CA PHE A 144 11.46 -0.53 0.48
C PHE A 144 10.57 -1.76 0.31
N TYR A 145 10.60 -2.71 1.25
CA TYR A 145 9.76 -3.90 1.20
C TYR A 145 8.27 -3.55 1.35
N GLY A 146 7.92 -2.64 2.26
CA GLY A 146 6.56 -2.16 2.47
C GLY A 146 5.98 -1.58 1.18
N THR A 147 6.71 -0.68 0.52
CA THR A 147 6.26 0.02 -0.68
C THR A 147 6.23 -0.87 -1.93
N LEU A 148 7.20 -1.79 -2.07
CA LEU A 148 7.39 -2.54 -3.32
C LEU A 148 6.91 -3.99 -3.27
N SER A 149 6.65 -4.53 -2.08
CA SER A 149 6.08 -5.87 -1.91
C SER A 149 4.70 -5.78 -1.27
N SER A 150 4.64 -5.38 0.02
CA SER A 150 3.41 -5.40 0.82
C SER A 150 2.30 -4.53 0.22
N HIS A 151 2.64 -3.30 -0.15
CA HIS A 151 1.76 -2.35 -0.81
C HIS A 151 1.37 -2.81 -2.22
N ALA A 152 2.34 -3.26 -3.03
CA ALA A 152 2.10 -3.78 -4.37
C ALA A 152 1.11 -4.96 -4.36
N LYS A 153 1.13 -5.80 -3.31
CA LYS A 153 0.16 -6.89 -3.12
C LYS A 153 -1.26 -6.40 -2.91
N CYS A 154 -1.45 -5.25 -2.25
CA CYS A 154 -2.77 -4.64 -2.08
C CYS A 154 -3.41 -4.26 -3.43
N HIS A 155 -2.58 -3.97 -4.44
CA HIS A 155 -3.01 -3.58 -5.77
C HIS A 155 -3.31 -4.73 -6.73
N LEU A 156 -2.84 -5.94 -6.43
CA LEU A 156 -2.98 -7.11 -7.31
C LEU A 156 -4.41 -7.36 -7.77
N PHE A 157 -5.36 -7.13 -6.88
CA PHE A 157 -6.78 -7.38 -7.15
C PHE A 157 -7.47 -6.20 -7.81
N SER A 158 -6.88 -5.00 -7.74
CA SER A 158 -7.52 -3.76 -8.16
C SER A 158 -7.86 -3.73 -9.64
N ASN A 159 -6.93 -4.14 -10.51
CA ASN A 159 -7.15 -4.07 -11.96
C ASN A 159 -8.22 -5.07 -12.41
N SER A 160 -8.08 -6.33 -12.01
CA SER A 160 -9.05 -7.38 -12.29
C SER A 160 -10.44 -7.05 -11.70
N LEU A 161 -10.50 -6.43 -10.52
CA LEU A 161 -11.76 -5.93 -9.92
C LEU A 161 -12.40 -4.85 -10.77
N VAL A 162 -11.65 -3.83 -11.19
CA VAL A 162 -12.17 -2.74 -12.01
C VAL A 162 -12.68 -3.27 -13.35
N ARG A 163 -11.94 -4.16 -14.02
CA ARG A 163 -12.43 -4.81 -15.24
C ARG A 163 -13.72 -5.57 -14.99
N HIS A 164 -13.78 -6.36 -13.92
CA HIS A 164 -14.99 -7.11 -13.58
C HIS A 164 -16.20 -6.18 -13.37
N ILE A 165 -16.01 -5.04 -12.71
CA ILE A 165 -17.08 -4.04 -12.50
C ILE A 165 -17.53 -3.44 -13.84
N VAL A 166 -16.58 -3.05 -14.70
CA VAL A 166 -16.86 -2.43 -16.00
C VAL A 166 -17.53 -3.41 -16.96
N ASP A 167 -16.93 -4.58 -17.17
CA ASP A 167 -17.37 -5.57 -18.15
C ASP A 167 -18.73 -6.20 -17.79
N ARG A 168 -19.11 -6.16 -16.51
CA ARG A 168 -20.41 -6.66 -16.03
C ARG A 168 -21.40 -5.56 -15.64
N ASP A 169 -21.06 -4.29 -15.87
CA ASP A 169 -21.85 -3.11 -15.49
C ASP A 169 -22.38 -3.18 -14.05
N LEU A 170 -21.49 -3.43 -13.08
CA LEU A 170 -21.87 -3.49 -11.66
C LEU A 170 -22.09 -2.06 -11.11
N LYS A 171 -23.27 -1.50 -11.39
CA LYS A 171 -23.65 -0.11 -11.06
C LYS A 171 -23.39 0.29 -9.62
N THR A 172 -23.63 -0.62 -8.67
CA THR A 172 -23.39 -0.43 -7.23
C THR A 172 -21.94 -0.07 -6.92
N LEU A 173 -20.99 -0.56 -7.71
CA LEU A 173 -19.55 -0.46 -7.45
C LEU A 173 -18.81 0.47 -8.44
N GLN A 174 -19.52 1.23 -9.27
CA GLN A 174 -18.89 2.03 -10.33
C GLN A 174 -17.87 3.07 -9.80
N GLU A 175 -18.02 3.59 -8.58
CA GLU A 175 -17.05 4.56 -8.02
C GLU A 175 -15.69 3.91 -7.73
N SER A 176 -15.64 2.59 -7.61
CA SER A 176 -14.39 1.85 -7.45
C SER A 176 -13.58 1.74 -8.75
N THR A 177 -14.11 2.19 -9.88
CA THR A 177 -13.41 2.15 -11.18
C THR A 177 -12.61 3.41 -11.49
N TYR A 178 -12.72 4.45 -10.66
CA TYR A 178 -12.36 5.83 -10.98
C TYR A 178 -10.97 6.01 -11.66
N THR A 179 -9.87 5.59 -11.02
CA THR A 179 -8.50 5.84 -11.52
C THR A 179 -7.55 4.65 -11.49
N SER A 180 -7.96 3.52 -10.93
CA SER A 180 -7.05 2.42 -10.58
C SER A 180 -6.25 1.88 -11.78
N ILE A 181 -6.95 1.54 -12.87
CA ILE A 181 -6.32 1.05 -14.12
C ILE A 181 -5.36 2.09 -14.73
N PRO A 182 -5.80 3.33 -15.06
CA PRO A 182 -4.90 4.31 -15.69
C PRO A 182 -3.73 4.72 -14.78
N LEU A 183 -3.93 4.74 -13.45
CA LEU A 183 -2.84 4.99 -12.51
C LEU A 183 -1.78 3.88 -12.59
N HIS A 184 -2.18 2.62 -12.49
CA HIS A 184 -1.24 1.49 -12.56
C HIS A 184 -0.54 1.42 -13.91
N TYR A 185 -1.24 1.71 -15.01
CA TYR A 185 -0.64 1.81 -16.32
C TYR A 185 0.46 2.89 -16.34
N GLY A 186 0.18 4.07 -15.80
CA GLY A 186 1.17 5.15 -15.68
C GLY A 186 2.38 4.77 -14.82
N LEU A 187 2.13 4.10 -13.68
CA LEU A 187 3.19 3.63 -12.77
C LEU A 187 4.07 2.53 -13.38
N LEU A 188 3.57 1.73 -14.32
CA LEU A 188 4.32 0.62 -14.92
C LEU A 188 4.98 0.95 -16.26
N HIS A 189 4.35 1.81 -17.05
CA HIS A 189 4.67 1.97 -18.47
C HIS A 189 4.99 3.42 -18.87
N SER A 190 4.77 4.41 -17.99
CA SER A 190 5.08 5.80 -18.36
C SER A 190 6.59 6.11 -18.22
N PRO A 191 7.10 7.08 -18.99
CA PRO A 191 8.48 7.58 -18.84
C PRO A 191 8.78 8.19 -17.45
N ILE A 192 7.75 8.50 -16.66
CA ILE A 192 7.87 9.06 -15.31
C ILE A 192 7.56 8.02 -14.23
N SER A 193 7.53 6.73 -14.59
CA SER A 193 7.35 5.63 -13.65
C SER A 193 8.34 5.73 -12.49
N PRO A 194 7.90 5.55 -11.23
CA PRO A 194 8.84 5.52 -10.13
C PRO A 194 9.74 4.28 -10.17
N LEU A 195 9.37 3.23 -10.92
CA LEU A 195 10.11 1.98 -11.01
C LEU A 195 11.22 2.06 -12.05
N GLN A 196 12.32 1.37 -11.79
CA GLN A 196 13.39 1.22 -12.77
C GLN A 196 12.96 0.25 -13.90
N SER A 197 13.15 0.67 -15.15
CA SER A 197 13.05 -0.18 -16.36
C SER A 197 14.37 -0.09 -17.12
N ASP A 198 14.89 -1.24 -17.58
CA ASP A 198 16.06 -1.29 -18.49
C ASP A 198 17.30 -0.52 -17.97
N GLY A 199 17.55 -0.57 -16.67
CA GLY A 199 18.67 0.13 -16.04
C GLY A 199 18.43 1.63 -15.79
N ASN A 200 17.38 2.23 -16.35
CA ASN A 200 17.02 3.62 -16.14
C ASN A 200 15.97 3.75 -15.04
N VAL A 201 16.34 4.39 -13.93
CA VAL A 201 15.36 4.94 -12.99
C VAL A 201 14.84 6.21 -13.63
N SER A 202 13.52 6.45 -13.63
CA SER A 202 13.04 7.80 -13.85
C SER A 202 13.49 8.68 -12.68
N SER A 203 14.70 9.24 -12.80
CA SER A 203 15.17 10.35 -11.98
C SER A 203 14.45 11.64 -12.34
N PHE A 204 13.71 11.65 -13.46
CA PHE A 204 12.85 12.73 -13.88
C PHE A 204 11.86 13.03 -12.74
N LEU A 205 11.84 14.28 -12.28
CA LEU A 205 10.99 14.81 -11.20
C LEU A 205 11.31 14.33 -9.75
N ALA A 206 12.41 13.61 -9.51
CA ALA A 206 12.78 13.11 -8.17
C ALA A 206 11.69 12.23 -7.53
N VAL A 207 11.01 11.41 -8.34
CA VAL A 207 9.97 10.45 -7.90
C VAL A 207 10.41 8.99 -8.03
N GLY A 208 11.63 8.74 -8.48
CA GLY A 208 12.17 7.39 -8.69
C GLY A 208 12.46 6.67 -7.38
N VAL A 209 11.96 5.44 -7.26
CA VAL A 209 12.43 4.45 -6.29
C VAL A 209 13.51 3.59 -6.90
N VAL A 210 14.26 2.90 -6.05
CA VAL A 210 15.36 2.04 -6.47
C VAL A 210 14.92 0.66 -6.93
N GLY A 211 13.63 0.33 -6.84
CA GLY A 211 13.10 -0.98 -7.17
C GLY A 211 12.99 -1.23 -8.68
N THR A 212 13.41 -2.41 -9.13
CA THR A 212 13.21 -2.82 -10.54
C THR A 212 11.77 -3.29 -10.78
N ARG A 213 11.17 -2.83 -11.88
CA ARG A 213 9.80 -3.18 -12.26
C ARG A 213 9.59 -4.69 -12.31
N GLU A 214 10.50 -5.42 -12.91
CA GLU A 214 10.42 -6.87 -13.09
C GLU A 214 10.42 -7.59 -11.74
N SER A 215 11.19 -7.09 -10.76
CA SER A 215 11.22 -7.67 -9.42
C SER A 215 9.95 -7.41 -8.63
N VAL A 216 9.35 -6.21 -8.76
CA VAL A 216 8.07 -5.86 -8.14
C VAL A 216 6.96 -6.73 -8.70
N MET A 217 6.92 -6.91 -10.02
CA MET A 217 5.96 -7.79 -10.69
C MET A 217 6.10 -9.24 -10.21
N LYS A 218 7.33 -9.76 -10.11
CA LYS A 218 7.58 -11.11 -9.60
C LYS A 218 7.20 -11.25 -8.13
N GLU A 219 7.56 -10.28 -7.30
CA GLU A 219 7.29 -10.28 -5.85
C GLU A 219 5.81 -10.12 -5.53
N SER A 220 5.08 -9.31 -6.29
CA SER A 220 3.63 -9.15 -6.10
C SER A 220 2.90 -10.49 -6.25
N LYS A 221 3.36 -11.38 -7.14
CA LYS A 221 2.79 -12.74 -7.29
C LYS A 221 3.21 -13.70 -6.16
N ASN A 222 4.19 -13.35 -5.34
CA ASN A 222 4.69 -14.15 -4.23
C ASN A 222 3.88 -13.92 -2.95
N MET A 223 2.81 -14.69 -2.77
CA MET A 223 1.90 -14.54 -1.61
C MET A 223 2.36 -15.26 -0.34
N SER A 224 3.47 -16.00 -0.38
CA SER A 224 3.95 -16.87 0.72
C SER A 224 3.99 -16.17 2.08
N ALA A 225 4.48 -14.93 2.12
CA ALA A 225 4.55 -14.13 3.36
C ALA A 225 3.17 -13.79 3.95
N TRP A 226 2.11 -13.76 3.14
CA TRP A 226 0.74 -13.33 3.50
C TRP A 226 -0.24 -14.49 3.72
N GLU A 227 0.12 -15.73 3.36
CA GLU A 227 -0.79 -16.90 3.39
C GLU A 227 -1.47 -17.11 4.76
N GLY A 228 -0.77 -16.83 5.86
CA GLY A 228 -1.30 -16.98 7.22
C GLY A 228 -2.34 -15.93 7.62
N HIS A 229 -2.24 -14.69 7.13
CA HIS A 229 -3.03 -13.56 7.63
C HIS A 229 -4.30 -13.31 6.83
N GLN A 230 -4.33 -13.69 5.55
CA GLN A 230 -5.58 -13.73 4.77
C GLN A 230 -6.63 -14.68 5.37
N SER A 231 -6.19 -15.64 6.20
CA SER A 231 -7.03 -16.71 6.74
C SER A 231 -7.77 -16.39 8.05
N GLY A 232 -7.66 -15.18 8.62
CA GLY A 232 -8.44 -14.84 9.83
C GLY A 232 -7.78 -15.15 11.17
N ARG A 233 -6.58 -15.75 11.20
CA ARG A 233 -6.10 -16.50 12.39
C ARG A 233 -5.41 -15.68 13.49
N ARG A 234 -5.14 -14.38 13.32
CA ARG A 234 -4.25 -13.61 14.24
C ARG A 234 -4.59 -12.12 14.41
N TRP A 235 -5.83 -11.72 14.17
CA TRP A 235 -6.18 -10.30 14.08
C TRP A 235 -6.23 -9.55 15.42
N ASP A 236 -6.31 -10.26 16.54
CA ASP A 236 -6.30 -9.73 17.90
C ASP A 236 -4.90 -9.71 18.55
N LEU A 237 -3.87 -10.18 17.82
CA LEU A 237 -2.49 -10.32 18.30
C LEU A 237 -1.91 -9.04 18.94
N LEU A 238 -2.26 -7.88 18.39
CA LEU A 238 -1.74 -6.57 18.81
C LEU A 238 -2.74 -5.76 19.64
N GLY A 239 -3.84 -6.41 20.07
CA GLY A 239 -4.93 -5.75 20.78
C GLY A 239 -5.91 -5.01 19.87
N GLN A 240 -7.01 -4.54 20.45
CA GLN A 240 -8.15 -3.98 19.72
C GLN A 240 -7.86 -2.62 19.07
N GLU A 241 -6.91 -1.88 19.63
CA GLU A 241 -6.50 -0.58 19.09
C GLU A 241 -5.57 -0.67 17.87
N SER A 242 -5.05 -1.86 17.58
CA SER A 242 -4.13 -2.07 16.46
C SER A 242 -4.81 -1.90 15.11
N LEU A 243 -4.05 -1.43 14.10
CA LEU A 243 -4.53 -1.41 12.73
C LEU A 243 -4.94 -2.80 12.26
N LEU A 244 -4.20 -3.84 12.66
CA LEU A 244 -4.52 -5.24 12.34
C LEU A 244 -5.96 -5.56 12.77
N TYR A 245 -6.31 -5.34 14.04
CA TYR A 245 -7.68 -5.60 14.52
C TYR A 245 -8.73 -4.74 13.78
N LYS A 246 -8.43 -3.46 13.53
CA LYS A 246 -9.32 -2.56 12.80
C LYS A 246 -9.57 -3.01 11.36
N LEU A 247 -8.54 -3.53 10.67
CA LEU A 247 -8.64 -4.10 9.33
C LEU A 247 -9.56 -5.33 9.31
N PHE A 248 -9.45 -6.21 10.29
CA PHE A 248 -10.35 -7.35 10.43
C PHE A 248 -11.82 -6.96 10.59
N ARG A 249 -12.08 -6.01 11.50
CA ARG A 249 -13.42 -5.47 11.74
C ARG A 249 -13.96 -4.80 10.47
N SER A 250 -13.11 -4.07 9.75
CA SER A 250 -13.45 -3.41 8.49
C SER A 250 -13.80 -4.41 7.39
N ARG A 251 -13.07 -5.52 7.29
CA ARG A 251 -13.39 -6.62 6.37
C ARG A 251 -14.77 -7.23 6.68
N ARG A 252 -15.09 -7.46 7.96
CA ARG A 252 -16.42 -7.95 8.39
C ARG A 252 -17.53 -6.95 8.10
N ALA A 253 -17.28 -5.66 8.34
CA ALA A 253 -18.20 -4.58 8.00
C ALA A 253 -18.50 -4.56 6.49
N LEU A 254 -17.46 -4.59 5.65
CA LEU A 254 -17.61 -4.66 4.20
C LEU A 254 -18.42 -5.89 3.76
N GLN A 255 -18.14 -7.06 4.32
CA GLN A 255 -18.93 -8.28 4.07
C GLN A 255 -20.42 -8.08 4.36
N GLY A 256 -20.73 -7.47 5.51
CA GLY A 256 -22.10 -7.13 5.90
C GLY A 256 -22.78 -6.17 4.93
N VAL A 257 -22.08 -5.08 4.55
CA VAL A 257 -22.56 -4.10 3.55
C VAL A 257 -22.80 -4.77 2.21
N MET A 258 -21.85 -5.57 1.72
CA MET A 258 -21.98 -6.30 0.46
C MET A 258 -23.22 -7.19 0.44
N LYS A 259 -23.51 -7.89 1.55
CA LYS A 259 -24.72 -8.72 1.68
C LYS A 259 -26.00 -7.88 1.58
N ARG A 260 -26.04 -6.72 2.23
CA ARG A 260 -27.21 -5.81 2.20
C ARG A 260 -27.47 -5.24 0.80
N HIS A 261 -26.41 -4.99 0.04
CA HIS A 261 -26.49 -4.39 -1.31
C HIS A 261 -26.46 -5.42 -2.45
N GLY A 262 -26.53 -6.71 -2.15
CA GLY A 262 -26.55 -7.78 -3.15
C GLY A 262 -25.25 -7.91 -3.96
N VAL A 263 -24.12 -7.47 -3.41
CA VAL A 263 -22.80 -7.60 -4.04
C VAL A 263 -22.25 -9.02 -3.82
N ASP A 264 -21.74 -9.63 -4.90
CA ASP A 264 -21.15 -10.98 -4.87
C ASP A 264 -20.03 -11.05 -3.84
N GLN A 265 -20.16 -11.97 -2.89
CA GLN A 265 -19.20 -12.17 -1.79
C GLN A 265 -17.82 -12.62 -2.27
N LYS A 266 -17.71 -13.16 -3.50
CA LYS A 266 -16.42 -13.44 -4.14
C LYS A 266 -15.56 -12.19 -4.35
N LEU A 267 -16.16 -11.00 -4.31
CA LEU A 267 -15.47 -9.72 -4.46
C LEU A 267 -14.93 -9.17 -3.13
N LEU A 268 -15.11 -9.88 -2.00
CA LEU A 268 -14.76 -9.36 -0.68
C LEU A 268 -13.27 -9.00 -0.56
N GLU A 269 -12.36 -9.93 -0.87
CA GLU A 269 -10.92 -9.64 -0.76
C GLU A 269 -10.47 -8.56 -1.74
N PRO A 270 -10.87 -8.60 -3.03
CA PRO A 270 -10.58 -7.50 -3.94
C PRO A 270 -11.05 -6.14 -3.43
N LEU A 271 -12.32 -6.02 -3.04
CA LEU A 271 -12.87 -4.74 -2.55
C LEU A 271 -12.22 -4.31 -1.24
N PHE A 272 -11.94 -5.24 -0.33
CA PHE A 272 -11.31 -4.94 0.95
C PHE A 272 -9.90 -4.36 0.76
N ASN A 273 -9.08 -4.99 -0.07
CA ASN A 273 -7.75 -4.49 -0.39
C ASN A 273 -7.81 -3.14 -1.12
N HIS A 274 -8.76 -3.03 -2.06
CA HIS A 274 -8.93 -1.85 -2.91
C HIS A 274 -9.38 -0.60 -2.16
N ILE A 275 -10.32 -0.76 -1.20
CA ILE A 275 -11.01 0.35 -0.54
C ILE A 275 -10.37 0.71 0.80
N VAL A 276 -9.97 -0.32 1.57
CA VAL A 276 -9.56 -0.15 2.97
C VAL A 276 -8.05 -0.31 3.11
N VAL A 277 -7.50 -1.50 2.78
CA VAL A 277 -6.09 -1.80 3.08
C VAL A 277 -5.17 -0.83 2.38
N HIS A 278 -5.36 -0.62 1.08
CA HIS A 278 -4.59 0.32 0.29
C HIS A 278 -4.56 1.73 0.90
N SER A 279 -5.71 2.27 1.29
CA SER A 279 -5.79 3.63 1.82
C SER A 279 -5.21 3.75 3.23
N MET A 280 -5.34 2.70 4.05
CA MET A 280 -4.68 2.65 5.36
C MET A 280 -3.17 2.56 5.22
N ASP A 281 -2.67 1.85 4.20
CA ASP A 281 -1.24 1.72 3.93
C ASP A 281 -0.62 3.09 3.59
N HIS A 282 -1.26 3.87 2.72
CA HIS A 282 -0.86 5.26 2.43
C HIS A 282 -0.96 6.18 3.65
N HIS A 283 -2.04 6.08 4.43
CA HIS A 283 -2.21 6.89 5.64
C HIS A 283 -1.12 6.61 6.68
N GLY A 284 -0.83 5.32 6.93
CA GLY A 284 0.23 4.87 7.80
C GLY A 284 1.59 5.35 7.34
N ALA A 285 1.95 5.06 6.10
CA ALA A 285 3.23 5.46 5.53
C ALA A 285 3.42 6.99 5.52
N TYR A 286 2.36 7.78 5.31
CA TYR A 286 2.42 9.24 5.38
C TYR A 286 2.78 9.78 6.78
N LYS A 287 2.28 9.17 7.85
CA LYS A 287 2.62 9.59 9.22
C LYS A 287 4.13 9.44 9.53
N SER A 288 4.84 8.59 8.79
CA SER A 288 6.31 8.45 8.87
C SER A 288 7.11 9.47 8.05
N SER A 289 6.46 10.45 7.41
CA SER A 289 7.09 11.41 6.47
C SER A 289 8.15 12.32 7.08
N HIS A 290 8.19 12.45 8.41
CA HIS A 290 9.13 13.29 9.15
C HIS A 290 10.49 12.59 9.44
N LEU A 291 10.68 11.37 8.93
CA LEU A 291 11.87 10.55 9.16
C LEU A 291 12.91 10.68 8.05
N ARG A 292 14.19 10.75 8.42
CA ARG A 292 15.35 10.89 7.53
C ARG A 292 16.00 9.52 7.24
N PHE A 293 15.84 9.03 6.01
CA PHE A 293 16.54 7.85 5.50
C PHE A 293 16.64 7.91 3.97
N SER A 294 17.50 7.07 3.38
CA SER A 294 17.64 6.93 1.93
C SER A 294 16.57 5.99 1.37
N LEU A 295 16.03 6.26 0.18
CA LEU A 295 15.18 5.28 -0.54
C LEU A 295 15.96 4.02 -0.96
N HIS A 296 17.29 4.10 -1.04
CA HIS A 296 18.12 2.94 -1.34
C HIS A 296 18.47 2.20 -0.05
N PRO A 297 18.00 0.96 0.14
CA PRO A 297 18.09 0.33 1.45
C PRO A 297 19.48 -0.20 1.79
N TRP A 298 20.41 -0.27 0.83
CA TRP A 298 21.82 -0.58 1.11
C TRP A 298 22.66 0.64 1.51
N ASP A 299 22.12 1.85 1.45
CA ASP A 299 22.86 3.04 1.86
C ASP A 299 23.01 3.07 3.38
N THR A 300 24.17 3.49 3.85
CA THR A 300 24.42 3.80 5.26
C THR A 300 24.27 5.30 5.48
N GLY A 301 23.38 5.70 6.39
CA GLY A 301 23.06 7.11 6.61
C GLY A 301 22.18 7.73 5.52
N CYS A 302 22.11 9.07 5.49
CA CYS A 302 21.26 9.80 4.55
C CYS A 302 21.78 11.23 4.32
N THR A 303 22.28 11.48 3.10
CA THR A 303 22.68 12.80 2.61
C THR A 303 21.46 13.71 2.43
N THR A 304 21.69 15.02 2.32
CA THR A 304 20.59 15.99 2.10
C THR A 304 19.87 15.75 0.78
N TYR A 305 20.60 15.35 -0.27
CA TYR A 305 19.99 14.99 -1.55
C TYR A 305 19.10 13.74 -1.43
N GLN A 306 19.58 12.68 -0.77
CA GLN A 306 18.77 11.49 -0.51
C GLN A 306 17.53 11.83 0.32
N ALA A 307 17.67 12.62 1.38
CA ALA A 307 16.55 13.05 2.21
C ALA A 307 15.50 13.84 1.41
N PHE A 308 15.95 14.75 0.53
CA PHE A 308 15.08 15.48 -0.36
C PHE A 308 14.34 14.54 -1.34
N ASN A 309 15.05 13.60 -1.96
CA ASN A 309 14.45 12.63 -2.88
C ASN A 309 13.44 11.71 -2.18
N THR A 310 13.76 11.23 -0.97
CA THR A 310 12.84 10.46 -0.12
C THR A 310 11.56 11.25 0.18
N ASN A 311 11.68 12.54 0.50
CA ASN A 311 10.52 13.40 0.75
C ASN A 311 9.71 13.67 -0.51
N MET A 312 10.37 13.93 -1.64
CA MET A 312 9.70 14.10 -2.93
C MET A 312 8.86 12.86 -3.27
N PHE A 313 9.45 11.67 -3.17
CA PHE A 313 8.74 10.40 -3.34
C PHE A 313 7.53 10.28 -2.40
N ARG A 314 7.71 10.54 -1.11
CA ARG A 314 6.63 10.44 -0.12
C ARG A 314 5.49 11.41 -0.38
N VAL A 315 5.81 12.66 -0.68
CA VAL A 315 4.78 13.67 -0.94
C VAL A 315 4.08 13.40 -2.26
N MET A 316 4.77 12.86 -3.26
CA MET A 316 4.20 12.58 -4.58
C MET A 316 3.41 11.28 -4.64
N LEU A 317 3.86 10.22 -3.97
CA LEU A 317 3.33 8.86 -4.16
C LEU A 317 2.79 8.22 -2.89
N VAL A 318 3.22 8.64 -1.70
CA VAL A 318 2.72 8.06 -0.44
C VAL A 318 1.56 8.86 0.14
N ARG A 319 1.64 10.20 0.13
CA ARG A 319 0.63 11.05 0.75
C ARG A 319 -0.71 10.98 0.00
N PRO A 320 -1.85 11.14 0.67
CA PRO A 320 -3.10 11.29 -0.03
C PRO A 320 -3.17 12.37 -1.14
N ASN A 321 -3.45 12.03 -2.42
CA ASN A 321 -3.66 12.96 -3.54
C ASN A 321 -5.14 13.14 -3.83
N LEU A 322 -5.86 13.69 -2.85
CA LEU A 322 -7.27 13.98 -3.01
C LEU A 322 -7.46 15.02 -4.10
N ASN A 323 -8.25 14.66 -5.11
CA ASN A 323 -8.65 15.54 -6.20
C ASN A 323 -9.91 16.31 -5.77
N PRO A 324 -9.85 17.59 -5.39
CA PRO A 324 -11.02 18.29 -4.84
C PRO A 324 -12.20 18.37 -5.82
N PRO A 325 -11.99 18.54 -7.15
CA PRO A 325 -13.05 18.40 -8.15
C PRO A 325 -13.73 17.02 -8.24
N ALA A 326 -13.06 15.97 -7.78
CA ALA A 326 -13.57 14.61 -7.87
C ALA A 326 -13.09 13.75 -6.70
N PRO A 327 -13.57 14.05 -5.48
CA PRO A 327 -13.15 13.32 -4.30
C PRO A 327 -13.67 11.88 -4.38
N ASN A 328 -12.85 10.93 -3.95
CA ASN A 328 -13.20 9.50 -3.96
C ASN A 328 -13.23 8.90 -2.55
N THR A 329 -13.12 9.73 -1.51
CA THR A 329 -13.27 9.27 -0.12
C THR A 329 -14.68 8.75 0.08
N LEU A 330 -14.85 7.70 0.89
CA LEU A 330 -16.17 7.11 1.11
C LEU A 330 -17.20 8.14 1.61
N ARG A 331 -16.74 9.06 2.46
CA ARG A 331 -17.55 10.18 2.97
C ARG A 331 -18.13 11.06 1.87
N SER A 332 -17.36 11.33 0.82
CA SER A 332 -17.72 12.25 -0.26
C SER A 332 -18.64 11.63 -1.31
N ILE A 333 -18.74 10.30 -1.36
CA ILE A 333 -19.49 9.57 -2.39
C ILE A 333 -20.94 9.42 -1.97
N ASN A 334 -21.85 10.12 -2.65
CA ASN A 334 -23.28 10.03 -2.39
C ASN A 334 -23.94 8.81 -3.07
N LYS A 335 -23.54 7.60 -2.67
CA LYS A 335 -24.14 6.34 -3.13
C LYS A 335 -24.38 5.37 -1.95
N PRO A 336 -25.52 4.65 -1.91
CA PRO A 336 -25.93 3.87 -0.73
C PRO A 336 -24.89 2.87 -0.22
N PHE A 337 -24.26 2.10 -1.11
CA PHE A 337 -23.23 1.13 -0.73
C PHE A 337 -22.05 1.78 0.01
N TYR A 338 -21.52 2.89 -0.50
CA TYR A 338 -20.35 3.55 0.07
C TYR A 338 -20.69 4.35 1.33
N GLN A 339 -21.90 4.92 1.42
CA GLN A 339 -22.39 5.58 2.64
C GLN A 339 -22.63 4.59 3.78
N ASP A 340 -23.18 3.41 3.47
CA ASP A 340 -23.30 2.32 4.44
C ASP A 340 -21.93 1.87 4.92
N LEU A 341 -20.99 1.66 3.99
CA LEU A 341 -19.63 1.28 4.35
C LEU A 341 -18.95 2.34 5.22
N TYR A 342 -19.04 3.63 4.86
CA TYR A 342 -18.50 4.71 5.67
C TYR A 342 -19.06 4.69 7.11
N ARG A 343 -20.38 4.51 7.27
CA ARG A 343 -21.01 4.42 8.60
C ARG A 343 -20.50 3.24 9.42
N GLU A 344 -20.38 2.06 8.80
CA GLU A 344 -19.89 0.87 9.48
C GLU A 344 -18.40 1.00 9.86
N LEU A 345 -17.58 1.57 8.98
CA LEU A 345 -16.17 1.84 9.28
C LEU A 345 -16.03 2.88 10.39
N LYS A 346 -16.86 3.93 10.39
CA LYS A 346 -16.82 4.99 11.41
C LYS A 346 -17.14 4.46 12.82
N ASN A 347 -17.99 3.44 12.91
CA ASN A 347 -18.28 2.75 14.17
C ASN A 347 -17.10 1.90 14.68
N ILE A 348 -16.18 1.53 13.79
CA ILE A 348 -14.96 0.78 14.15
C ILE A 348 -13.88 1.77 14.58
N ASP A 349 -13.57 2.72 13.70
CA ASP A 349 -12.54 3.73 13.91
C ASP A 349 -12.79 4.93 12.95
N PRO A 350 -12.92 6.15 13.48
CA PRO A 350 -13.13 7.34 12.64
C PRO A 350 -12.00 7.60 11.62
N ASP A 351 -10.73 7.36 11.97
CA ASP A 351 -9.61 7.60 11.07
C ASP A 351 -9.66 6.62 9.88
N VAL A 352 -10.01 5.35 10.12
CA VAL A 352 -10.20 4.37 9.05
C VAL A 352 -11.30 4.82 8.07
N ALA A 353 -12.42 5.33 8.59
CA ALA A 353 -13.54 5.77 7.78
C ALA A 353 -13.23 7.02 6.94
N GLU A 354 -12.51 8.00 7.51
CA GLU A 354 -12.15 9.24 6.82
C GLU A 354 -11.08 9.02 5.74
N MET A 355 -10.20 8.03 5.93
CA MET A 355 -9.09 7.75 5.00
C MET A 355 -9.45 6.74 3.91
N ALA A 356 -10.45 5.87 4.12
CA ALA A 356 -10.89 4.90 3.11
C ALA A 356 -11.43 5.59 1.84
N THR A 357 -11.11 5.02 0.68
CA THR A 357 -11.48 5.56 -0.64
C THR A 357 -12.15 4.48 -1.48
N ALA A 358 -13.10 4.85 -2.33
CA ALA A 358 -13.77 3.85 -3.18
C ALA A 358 -12.82 3.22 -4.21
N SER A 359 -11.77 3.93 -4.60
CA SER A 359 -10.79 3.50 -5.59
C SER A 359 -9.35 3.74 -5.14
N VAL A 360 -8.43 3.07 -5.81
CA VAL A 360 -7.00 3.36 -5.75
C VAL A 360 -6.74 4.73 -6.40
N MET A 361 -6.33 5.69 -5.58
CA MET A 361 -6.01 7.06 -6.01
C MET A 361 -4.99 7.65 -5.04
N TYR A 362 -3.69 7.58 -5.33
CA TYR A 362 -2.65 8.26 -4.55
C TYR A 362 -1.45 8.67 -5.40
#